data_AF-A0A4Y2FKA8-F1
#
_entry.id   AF-A0A4Y2FKA8-F1
#
_cell.length_a   1.000
_cell.length_b   1.000
_cell.length_c   1.000
_cell.angle_alpha   90.00
_cell.angle_beta   90.00
_cell.angle_gamma   90.00
#
_symmetry.space_group_name_H-M   'P 1'
#
loop_
_entity.id
_entity.type
_entity.pdbx_description
1 polymer ?
#
loop_
_entity_poly.entity_id
_entity_poly.type
_entity_poly.pdbx_seq_one_letter_code
_entity_poly.pdbx_strand_id
1 'polypeptide(L)'
;MHIQELVPADLPRGEALALQFLARMEVDNAWPSNILWTDEAHFHLQSSVNALNCRIWARENPFQMQTLPIHSQNVTVLCVFTAAFIVGPFFRVDWSFVSCKLYSH
;
A
#
# COMPACT_ATOMS: atom_id res chain seq x y z
N MET A 1 10.73 -7.39 -3.39
CA MET A 1 10.29 -6.18 -4.12
C MET A 1 9.89 -6.62 -5.51
N HIS A 2 8.64 -6.40 -5.91
CA HIS A 2 8.22 -6.61 -7.29
C HIS A 2 8.61 -5.34 -8.06
N ILE A 3 9.60 -5.44 -8.93
CA ILE A 3 10.01 -4.32 -9.78
C ILE A 3 9.05 -4.31 -10.96
N GLN A 4 8.20 -3.30 -11.06
CA GLN A 4 7.46 -3.05 -12.29
C GLN A 4 8.42 -2.48 -13.31
N GLU A 5 8.58 -3.20 -14.43
CA GLU A 5 9.36 -2.73 -15.57
C GLU A 5 8.49 -1.78 -16.39
N LEU A 6 8.97 -0.54 -16.57
CA LEU A 6 8.31 0.46 -17.41
C LEU A 6 8.44 0.02 -18.87
N VAL A 7 7.31 -0.17 -19.54
CA VAL A 7 7.28 -0.47 -20.97
C VAL A 7 7.48 0.85 -21.72
N PRO A 8 8.15 0.87 -22.89
CA PRO A 8 8.37 2.10 -23.66
C PRO A 8 7.09 2.91 -23.99
N ALA A 9 5.92 2.26 -23.98
CA ALA A 9 4.63 2.91 -24.21
C ALA A 9 4.05 3.61 -22.95
N ASP A 10 4.58 3.35 -21.76
CA ASP A 10 4.10 3.97 -20.52
C ASP A 10 4.55 5.42 -20.39
N LEU A 11 5.77 5.74 -20.88
CA LEU A 11 6.31 7.09 -20.88
C LEU A 11 5.42 8.10 -21.62
N PRO A 12 5.07 7.90 -22.92
CA PRO A 12 4.19 8.85 -23.61
C PRO A 12 2.78 8.91 -23.01
N ARG A 13 2.31 7.83 -22.37
CA ARG A 13 1.03 7.83 -21.66
C ARG A 13 1.08 8.69 -20.40
N GLY A 14 2.17 8.60 -19.64
CA GLY A 14 2.43 9.45 -18.47
C GLY A 14 2.54 10.93 -18.84
N GLU A 15 3.26 11.24 -19.91
CA GLU A 15 3.38 12.61 -20.43
C GLU A 15 2.04 13.18 -20.88
N ALA A 16 1.26 12.41 -21.65
CA ALA A 16 -0.06 12.85 -22.10
C ALA A 16 -1.01 13.14 -20.94
N LEU A 17 -1.00 12.28 -19.91
CA LEU A 17 -1.78 12.49 -18.69
C LEU A 17 -1.35 13.77 -17.96
N ALA A 18 -0.05 13.99 -17.80
CA ALA A 18 0.49 15.17 -17.14
C ALA A 18 0.09 16.46 -17.87
N LEU A 19 0.17 16.48 -19.21
CA LEU A 19 -0.25 17.63 -20.01
C LEU A 19 -1.75 17.90 -19.90
N GLN A 20 -2.60 16.87 -19.90
CA GLN A 20 -4.04 17.04 -19.68
C GLN A 20 -4.35 17.61 -18.30
N PHE A 21 -3.62 17.15 -17.27
CA PHE A 21 -3.78 17.62 -15.91
C PHE A 21 -3.37 19.10 -15.77
N LEU A 22 -2.25 19.49 -16.39
CA LEU A 22 -1.78 20.88 -16.42
C LEU A 22 -2.78 21.80 -17.14
N ALA A 23 -3.26 21.40 -18.32
CA ALA A 23 -4.26 22.16 -19.07
C ALA A 23 -5.55 22.34 -18.25
N ARG A 24 -5.95 21.33 -17.46
CA ARG A 24 -7.11 21.44 -16.57
C ARG A 24 -6.88 22.42 -15.42
N MET A 25 -5.68 22.42 -14.83
CA MET A 25 -5.30 23.36 -13.77
C MET A 25 -5.23 24.82 -14.26
N GLU A 26 -4.87 25.05 -15.53
CA GLU A 26 -4.87 26.39 -16.13
C GLU A 26 -6.29 26.96 -16.25
N VAL A 27 -7.28 26.11 -16.53
CA VAL A 27 -8.70 26.50 -16.58
C VAL A 27 -9.29 26.68 -15.18
N ASP A 28 -8.92 25.82 -14.23
CA ASP A 28 -9.40 25.87 -12.84
C ASP A 28 -8.31 25.38 -11.88
N ASN A 29 -7.63 26.32 -11.23
CA ASN A 29 -6.56 26.02 -10.27
C ASN A 29 -7.08 25.44 -8.95
N ALA A 30 -8.38 25.56 -8.64
CA ALA A 30 -8.98 24.94 -7.46
C ALA A 30 -9.39 23.48 -7.72
N TRP A 31 -9.45 23.06 -8.99
CA TRP A 31 -9.84 21.71 -9.39
C TRP A 31 -9.05 20.60 -8.69
N PRO A 32 -7.70 20.65 -8.55
CA PRO A 32 -6.94 19.60 -7.85
C PRO A 32 -7.38 19.39 -6.40
N SER A 33 -7.83 20.44 -5.73
CA SER A 33 -8.32 20.35 -4.35
C SER A 33 -9.64 19.60 -4.22
N ASN A 34 -10.40 19.48 -5.31
CA ASN A 34 -11.67 18.76 -5.38
C ASN A 34 -11.51 17.29 -5.81
N ILE A 35 -10.27 16.81 -6.00
CA ILE A 35 -10.01 15.41 -6.37
C ILE A 35 -10.04 14.53 -5.11
N LEU A 36 -10.79 13.44 -5.20
CA LEU A 36 -10.78 12.36 -4.22
C LEU A 36 -9.77 11.29 -4.66
N TRP A 37 -8.69 11.17 -3.90
CA TRP A 37 -7.65 10.17 -4.10
C TRP A 37 -7.96 8.91 -3.32
N THR A 38 -7.69 7.75 -3.93
CA THR A 38 -7.90 6.44 -3.32
C THR A 38 -6.72 5.53 -3.61
N ASP A 39 -6.22 4.80 -2.62
CA ASP A 39 -5.15 3.81 -2.80
C ASP A 39 -5.38 2.57 -1.93
N GLU A 40 -4.98 1.40 -2.43
CA GLU A 40 -5.10 0.11 -1.76
C GLU A 40 -3.71 -0.46 -1.45
N ALA A 41 -3.47 -0.76 -0.17
CA ALA A 41 -2.21 -1.34 0.29
C ALA A 41 -2.46 -2.63 1.08
N HIS A 42 -1.65 -3.65 0.81
CA HIS A 42 -1.68 -4.92 1.54
C HIS A 42 -0.54 -4.99 2.56
N PHE A 43 -0.88 -5.25 3.81
CA PHE A 43 0.06 -5.45 4.91
C PHE A 43 0.01 -6.89 5.39
N HIS A 44 1.16 -7.53 5.47
CA HIS A 44 1.29 -8.83 6.12
C HIS A 44 1.30 -8.62 7.64
N LEU A 45 0.31 -9.16 8.36
CA LEU A 45 0.26 -9.07 9.84
C LEU A 45 1.29 -9.96 10.51
N GLN A 46 1.78 -10.97 9.80
CA GLN A 46 2.80 -11.85 10.32
C GLN A 46 4.16 -11.15 10.18
N SER A 47 4.69 -10.67 11.31
CA SER A 47 6.10 -10.28 11.45
C SER A 47 6.99 -11.51 11.42
N SER A 48 6.91 -12.33 10.37
CA SER A 48 8.09 -13.11 10.03
C SER A 48 9.11 -12.10 9.51
N VAL A 49 9.79 -11.45 10.46
CA VAL A 49 11.15 -10.98 10.27
C VAL A 49 11.80 -12.10 9.49
N ASN A 50 12.05 -11.84 8.22
CA ASN A 50 12.52 -12.76 7.20
C ASN A 50 13.19 -13.97 7.84
N ALA A 51 12.46 -15.07 8.08
CA ALA A 51 12.96 -16.18 8.90
C ALA A 51 14.15 -16.88 8.23
N LEU A 52 14.38 -16.58 6.94
CA LEU A 52 15.59 -16.91 6.19
C LEU A 52 16.84 -16.15 6.69
N ASN A 53 16.67 -15.04 7.43
CA ASN A 53 17.73 -14.29 8.12
C ASN A 53 17.84 -14.62 9.62
N CYS A 54 16.95 -15.46 10.18
CA CYS A 54 17.14 -16.01 11.53
C CYS A 54 18.20 -17.12 11.49
N ARG A 55 19.45 -16.74 11.22
CA ARG A 55 20.60 -17.64 11.31
C ARG A 55 20.94 -17.86 12.79
N ILE A 56 20.43 -18.96 13.35
CA ILE A 56 20.81 -19.44 14.67
C ILE A 56 22.26 -19.96 14.57
N TRP A 57 23.20 -19.28 15.22
CA TRP A 57 24.56 -19.79 15.36
C TRP A 57 24.60 -20.75 16.56
N ALA A 58 24.60 -22.05 16.29
CA ALA A 58 24.80 -23.09 17.30
C ALA A 58 25.99 -23.98 16.90
N ARG A 59 26.76 -24.45 17.89
CA ARG A 59 27.94 -25.32 17.66
C ARG A 59 27.54 -26.76 17.28
N GLU A 60 26.31 -27.15 17.57
CA GLU A 60 25.69 -28.43 17.22
C GLU A 60 24.33 -28.18 16.55
N ASN A 61 23.94 -29.05 15.62
CA ASN A 61 22.75 -28.89 14.78
C ASN A 61 21.46 -28.80 15.64
N PRO A 62 20.76 -27.65 15.68
CA PRO A 62 19.48 -27.58 16.34
C PRO A 62 18.44 -28.28 15.46
N PHE A 63 18.06 -29.50 15.81
CA PHE A 63 16.99 -30.30 15.19
C PHE A 63 15.58 -29.69 15.37
N GLN A 64 15.45 -28.36 15.41
CA GLN A 64 14.17 -27.66 15.43
C GLN A 64 13.98 -26.89 14.13
N MET A 65 13.38 -27.57 13.15
CA MET A 65 12.70 -26.89 12.06
C MET A 65 11.38 -26.35 12.60
N GLN A 66 11.29 -25.03 12.79
CA GLN A 66 10.02 -24.37 13.07
C GLN A 66 9.27 -24.25 11.73
N THR A 67 8.19 -25.02 11.56
CA THR A 67 7.33 -24.91 10.38
C THR A 67 6.53 -23.61 10.50
N LEU A 68 6.86 -22.62 9.68
CA LEU A 68 6.10 -21.38 9.62
C LEU A 68 4.74 -21.65 8.94
N PRO A 69 3.61 -21.13 9.46
CA PRO A 69 2.34 -21.20 8.76
C PRO A 69 2.46 -20.52 7.38
N ILE A 70 2.08 -21.23 6.32
CA ILE A 70 2.07 -20.72 4.93
C ILE A 70 0.92 -19.69 4.75
N HIS A 71 -0.08 -19.69 5.64
CA HIS A 71 -1.15 -18.71 5.67
C HIS A 71 -0.79 -17.52 6.56
N SER A 72 -0.08 -16.55 5.98
CA SER A 72 0.06 -15.21 6.57
C SER A 72 -1.27 -14.47 6.43
N GLN A 73 -1.81 -13.98 7.55
CA GLN A 73 -2.97 -13.09 7.53
C GLN A 73 -2.55 -11.75 6.91
N ASN A 74 -3.23 -11.35 5.85
CA ASN A 74 -2.99 -10.08 5.17
C ASN A 74 -4.12 -9.12 5.51
N VAL A 75 -3.77 -7.94 6.00
CA VAL A 75 -4.73 -6.85 6.13
C VAL A 75 -4.64 -6.01 4.88
N THR A 76 -5.77 -5.82 4.21
CA THR A 76 -5.83 -4.84 3.13
C THR A 76 -6.41 -3.54 3.65
N VAL A 77 -5.76 -2.43 3.35
CA VAL A 77 -6.22 -1.08 3.72
C VAL A 77 -6.51 -0.31 2.45
N LEU A 78 -7.73 0.19 2.34
CA LEU A 78 -8.10 1.20 1.35
C LEU A 78 -8.07 2.56 2.04
N CYS A 79 -7.27 3.49 1.56
CA CYS A 79 -7.26 4.87 2.06
C CYS A 79 -7.95 5.79 1.06
N VAL A 80 -8.77 6.71 1.57
CA VAL A 80 -9.43 7.73 0.76
C VAL A 80 -9.14 9.11 1.36
N PHE A 81 -8.67 10.04 0.54
CA PHE A 81 -8.33 11.40 0.98
C PHE A 81 -8.55 12.45 -0.11
N THR A 82 -8.75 13.69 0.30
CA THR A 82 -8.76 14.87 -0.58
C THR A 82 -7.59 15.77 -0.21
N ALA A 83 -7.41 16.90 -0.91
CA ALA A 83 -6.42 17.90 -0.50
C ALA A 83 -6.73 18.53 0.87
N ALA A 84 -7.98 18.47 1.33
CA ALA A 84 -8.44 19.15 2.56
C ALA A 84 -8.48 18.22 3.79
N PHE A 85 -8.82 16.94 3.61
CA PHE A 85 -8.94 16.00 4.72
C PHE A 85 -8.84 14.54 4.28
N ILE A 86 -8.51 13.69 5.25
CA ILE A 86 -8.51 12.23 5.10
C ILE A 86 -9.90 11.72 5.49
N VAL A 87 -10.56 10.97 4.59
CA VAL A 87 -11.85 10.33 4.88
C VAL A 87 -11.65 9.16 5.84
N GLY A 88 -10.58 8.38 5.63
CA GLY A 88 -10.10 7.38 6.57
C GLY A 88 -9.51 6.13 5.89
N PRO A 89 -8.77 5.32 6.67
CA PRO A 89 -8.43 3.96 6.28
C PRO A 89 -9.61 3.01 6.50
N PHE A 90 -9.94 2.22 5.47
CA PHE A 90 -10.90 1.14 5.51
C PHE A 90 -10.15 -0.19 5.51
N PHE A 91 -10.31 -0.95 6.58
CA PHE A 91 -9.66 -2.25 6.72
C PHE A 91 -10.56 -3.34 6.17
N ARG A 92 -10.03 -4.10 5.21
CA ARG A 92 -10.58 -5.36 4.74
C ARG A 92 -9.77 -6.47 5.39
N VAL A 93 -10.33 -7.01 6.47
CA VAL A 93 -9.87 -8.23 7.14
C VAL A 93 -10.94 -9.27 6.88
N ASP A 94 -10.52 -10.39 6.33
CA ASP A 94 -11.29 -11.56 5.91
C ASP A 94 -12.55 -11.74 6.80
N TRP A 95 -13.70 -11.25 6.32
CA TRP A 95 -15.06 -11.29 6.92
C TRP A 95 -15.66 -10.04 7.62
N SER A 96 -14.98 -8.89 7.73
CA SER A 96 -15.66 -7.65 8.18
C SER A 96 -14.94 -6.35 7.77
N PHE A 97 -15.71 -5.37 7.28
CA PHE A 97 -15.23 -4.00 7.06
C PHE A 97 -15.29 -3.20 8.37
N VAL A 98 -14.16 -2.62 8.78
CA VAL A 98 -14.09 -1.72 9.94
C VAL A 98 -13.50 -0.38 9.49
N SER A 99 -14.21 0.72 9.81
CA SER A 99 -13.72 2.09 9.61
C SER A 99 -13.18 2.60 10.95
N CYS A 100 -11.90 2.97 10.98
CA CYS A 100 -11.30 3.65 12.14
C CYS A 100 -11.15 5.13 11.82
N LYS A 101 -11.88 5.98 12.55
CA LYS A 101 -11.63 7.43 12.56
C LYS A 101 -10.33 7.69 13.31
N LEU A 102 -9.27 8.07 12.60
CA LEU A 102 -8.08 8.62 13.20
C LEU A 102 -8.41 10.04 13.67
N TYR A 103 -8.83 10.19 14.93
CA TYR A 103 -8.92 11.50 15.56
C TYR A 103 -7.49 11.95 15.91
N SER A 104 -6.99 13.00 15.28
CA SER A 104 -5.79 13.71 15.75
C SER A 104 -6.17 14.63 16.91
N HIS A 105 -5.44 14.54 18.01
CA HIS A 105 -5.61 15.37 19.20
C HIS A 105 -4.94 16.75 19.05
#